data_AF-A0A822AC15-F1
#
_entry.id   AF-A0A822AC15-F1
#
_cell.length_a   1.000
_cell.length_b   1.000
_cell.length_c   1.000
_cell.angle_alpha   90.00
_cell.angle_beta   90.00
_cell.angle_gamma   90.00
#
_symmetry.space_group_name_H-M   'P 1'
#
loop_
_entity.id
_entity.type
_entity.pdbx_description
1 polymer ?
#
loop_
_entity_poly.entity_id
_entity_poly.type
_entity_poly.pdbx_seq_one_letter_code
_entity_poly.pdbx_strand_id
1 'polypeptide(L)' 'MYVVDYNNARIQRWYPGASYGTTVASGTMNLPNGLTFDRLGNLVVADTSNQRIISY' A
#
# COMPACT_ATOMS: atom_id res chain seq x y z
N MET A 1 3.82 4.86 9.87
CA MET A 1 3.96 3.49 9.33
C MET A 1 3.07 3.34 8.11
N TYR A 2 3.53 2.61 7.09
CA TYR A 2 2.69 2.19 5.96
C TYR A 2 2.37 0.71 6.12
N VAL A 3 1.10 0.35 5.86
CA VAL A 3 0.60 -1.01 6.05
C VAL A 3 -0.12 -1.44 4.78
N VAL A 4 0.23 -2.63 4.30
CA VAL A 4 -0.51 -3.32 3.26
C VAL A 4 -1.74 -3.97 3.91
N ASP A 5 -2.92 -3.44 3.63
CA ASP A 5 -4.19 -3.99 4.12
C ASP A 5 -4.72 -5.00 3.08
N TYR A 6 -4.07 -6.16 3.07
CA TYR A 6 -4.10 -7.20 2.02
C TYR A 6 -5.52 -7.52 1.52
N ASN A 7 -6.44 -7.91 2.40
CA ASN A 7 -7.79 -8.31 2.01
C ASN A 7 -8.69 -7.13 1.61
N ASN A 8 -8.36 -5.92 2.08
CA ASN A 8 -9.11 -4.71 1.73
C ASN A 8 -8.55 -4.01 0.49
N ALA A 9 -7.57 -4.62 -0.20
CA ALA A 9 -6.99 -4.12 -1.45
C ALA A 9 -6.55 -2.63 -1.38
N ARG A 10 -5.93 -2.25 -0.26
CA ARG A 10 -5.52 -0.85 -0.01
C ARG A 10 -4.23 -0.74 0.77
N ILE A 11 -3.60 0.42 0.69
CA ILE A 11 -2.47 0.81 1.54
C ILE A 11 -2.92 1.86 2.54
N GLN A 12 -2.57 1.66 3.81
CA GLN A 12 -2.88 2.57 4.91
C GLN A 12 -1.63 3.27 5.43
N ARG A 13 -1.76 4.54 5.79
CA ARG A 13 -0.77 5.28 6.58
C ARG A 13 -1.28 5.46 8.01
N TRP A 14 -0.44 5.10 8.97
CA TRP A 14 -0.70 5.22 10.41
C TRP A 14 0.31 6.16 11.06
N TYR A 15 -0.18 7.18 11.75
CA TYR A 15 0.64 8.05 12.59
C TYR A 15 0.80 7.43 14.00
N PRO A 16 1.91 7.72 14.71
CA PRO A 16 2.07 7.29 16.09
C PRO A 16 0.87 7.73 16.95
N GLY A 17 0.27 6.79 17.68
CA GLY A 17 -0.89 7.04 18.55
C GLY A 17 -2.24 7.21 17.82
N ALA A 18 -2.29 7.03 16.49
CA ALA A 18 -3.56 7.12 15.75
C ALA A 18 -4.49 5.93 16.05
N SER A 19 -5.79 6.22 16.18
CA SER A 19 -6.85 5.20 16.33
C SER A 19 -7.38 4.69 14.99
N TYR A 20 -7.07 5.36 13.88
CA TYR A 20 -7.43 4.96 12.53
C TYR A 20 -6.32 5.29 11.53
N GLY A 21 -6.22 4.47 10.49
CA GLY A 21 -5.35 4.71 9.34
C GLY A 21 -5.99 5.61 8.30
N THR A 22 -5.17 6.27 7.50
CA THR A 22 -5.61 6.99 6.29
C THR A 22 -5.31 6.13 5.06
N THR A 23 -6.31 5.89 4.21
CA THR A 23 -6.09 5.27 2.89
C THR A 23 -5.28 6.20 2.01
N VAL A 24 -4.13 5.73 1.54
CA VAL A 24 -3.24 6.49 0.65
C VAL A 24 -3.19 5.92 -0.78
N ALA A 25 -3.59 4.65 -0.94
CA ALA A 25 -3.76 4.01 -2.24
C ALA A 25 -4.83 2.91 -2.15
N SER A 26 -5.68 2.78 -3.16
CA SER A 26 -6.73 1.75 -3.25
C SER A 26 -7.29 1.64 -4.68
N GLY A 27 -8.11 0.63 -4.94
CA GLY A 27 -9.04 0.59 -6.07
C GLY A 27 -8.59 -0.24 -7.28
N THR A 28 -7.30 -0.22 -7.61
CA THR A 28 -6.76 -0.98 -8.77
C THR A 28 -5.96 -2.22 -8.37
N MET A 29 -5.64 -2.36 -7.09
CA MET A 29 -4.87 -3.49 -6.56
C MET A 29 -5.76 -4.71 -6.28
N ASN A 30 -5.17 -5.89 -6.34
CA ASN A 30 -5.78 -7.17 -6.01
C ASN A 30 -4.77 -8.01 -5.20
N LEU A 31 -5.10 -8.23 -3.93
CA LEU A 31 -4.27 -8.94 -2.96
C LEU A 31 -2.81 -8.42 -2.91
N PRO A 32 -2.60 -7.11 -2.66
CA PRO A 32 -1.24 -6.56 -2.54
C PRO A 32 -0.55 -7.18 -1.34
N ASN A 33 0.73 -7.55 -1.46
CA ASN A 33 1.43 -8.30 -0.40
C ASN A 33 2.62 -7.54 0.23
N GLY A 34 3.35 -6.75 -0.56
CA GLY A 34 4.53 -6.02 -0.11
C GLY A 34 4.53 -4.57 -0.58
N LEU A 35 5.21 -3.72 0.18
CA LEU A 35 5.47 -2.32 -0.20
C LEU A 35 6.91 -1.90 0.13
N THR A 36 7.41 -0.93 -0.62
CA THR A 36 8.66 -0.21 -0.35
C THR A 36 8.58 1.21 -0.90
N PHE A 37 9.61 2.01 -0.65
CA PHE A 37 9.80 3.30 -1.31
C PHE A 37 10.95 3.22 -2.29
N ASP A 38 10.79 3.86 -3.46
CA ASP A 38 11.91 4.06 -4.37
C ASP A 38 12.82 5.21 -3.91
N ARG A 39 13.86 5.52 -4.69
CA ARG A 39 14.81 6.59 -4.38
C ARG A 39 14.23 8.00 -4.49
N LEU A 40 13.11 8.16 -5.18
CA LEU A 40 12.40 9.44 -5.33
C LEU A 40 11.33 9.63 -4.25
N GLY A 41 11.11 8.59 -3.43
CA GLY A 41 10.11 8.59 -2.36
C GLY A 41 8.72 8.13 -2.82
N ASN A 42 8.60 7.57 -4.02
CA ASN A 42 7.34 7.01 -4.51
C ASN A 42 7.05 5.68 -3.81
N LEU A 43 5.78 5.39 -3.58
CA LEU A 43 5.34 4.15 -2.94
C LEU A 43 5.22 3.06 -4.00
N VAL A 44 6.04 2.02 -3.88
CA VAL A 44 6.06 0.87 -4.79
C VAL A 44 5.38 -0.31 -4.11
N VAL A 45 4.40 -0.91 -4.79
CA VAL A 45 3.55 -1.98 -4.24
C VAL A 45 3.56 -3.20 -5.16
N ALA A 46 3.70 -4.38 -4.55
CA ALA A 46 3.52 -5.66 -5.23
C ALA A 46 2.02 -6.02 -5.30
N ASP A 47 1.40 -5.74 -6.44
CA ASP A 47 0.00 -6.06 -6.75
C ASP A 47 -0.11 -7.52 -7.22
N THR A 48 -0.09 -8.43 -6.24
CA THR A 48 0.35 -9.82 -6.42
C THR A 48 -0.58 -10.63 -7.32
N SER A 49 -1.90 -10.58 -7.11
CA SER A 49 -2.84 -11.34 -7.95
C SER A 49 -2.98 -10.78 -9.36
N ASN A 50 -2.63 -9.52 -9.55
CA ASN A 50 -2.54 -8.91 -10.88
C ASN A 50 -1.15 -9.08 -11.52
N GLN A 51 -0.21 -9.76 -10.84
CA GLN A 51 1.14 -10.08 -11.35
C GLN A 51 1.91 -8.86 -11.84
N ARG A 52 1.79 -7.74 -11.13
CA ARG A 52 2.43 -6.48 -11.52
C ARG A 52 2.98 -5.70 -10.32
N ILE A 53 3.80 -4.71 -10.63
CA ILE A 53 4.25 -3.68 -9.69
C ILE A 53 3.53 -2.38 -10.03
N ILE A 54 3.02 -1.68 -9.03
CA ILE A 54 2.44 -0.34 -9.16
C ILE A 54 3.31 0.64 -8.38
N SER A 55 3.51 1.82 -8.94
CA SER A 55 4.14 2.95 -8.26
C SER A 55 3.12 4.08 -8.11
N TYR A 56 3.07 4.68 -6.92
CA TYR A 56 2.26 5.85 -6.57
C TYR A 56 3.13 7.04 -6.21
#